data_AF-A0A223NQ87-F1
#
_entry.id   AF-A0A223NQ87-F1
#
_cell.length_a   1.000
_cell.length_b   1.000
_cell.length_c   1.000
_cell.angle_alpha   90.00
_cell.angle_beta   90.00
_cell.angle_gamma   90.00
#
_symmetry.space_group_name_H-M   'P 1'
#
loop_
_entity.id
_entity.type
_entity.pdbx_description
1 polymer ?
#
loop_
_entity_poly.entity_id
_entity_poly.type
_entity_poly.pdbx_seq_one_letter_code
_entity_poly.pdbx_strand_id
1 'polypeptide(L)' 'MNSIKFNFSHPVSGRARLLQLTPKTNNCRTLAINSKEDNTIEIPVNDCQCGKWKLELSWEYEGRDFSHQEEFEVEN' A
#
# COMPACT_ATOMS: atom_id res chain seq x y z
N MET A 1 8.77 9.90 -9.45
CA MET A 1 8.65 8.99 -8.29
C MET A 1 7.27 8.39 -8.36
N ASN A 2 7.16 7.07 -8.45
CA ASN A 2 5.88 6.39 -8.62
C ASN A 2 5.38 5.93 -7.25
N SER A 3 4.14 6.29 -6.93
CA SER A 3 3.50 5.97 -5.66
C SER A 3 2.01 5.79 -5.84
N ILE A 4 1.42 4.90 -5.04
CA ILE A 4 -0.03 4.79 -4.92
C ILE A 4 -0.45 5.70 -3.77
N LYS A 5 -1.42 6.57 -4.02
CA LYS A 5 -1.87 7.60 -3.09
C LYS A 5 -3.26 7.29 -2.55
N PHE A 6 -3.39 7.27 -1.23
CA PHE A 6 -4.65 7.14 -0.52
C PHE A 6 -4.96 8.44 0.22
N ASN A 7 -6.18 8.95 0.02
CA ASN A 7 -6.68 10.11 0.76
C ASN A 7 -7.78 9.63 1.72
N PHE A 8 -7.63 9.97 2.99
CA PHE A 8 -8.57 9.63 4.05
C PHE A 8 -9.32 10.88 4.50
N SER A 9 -10.51 10.70 5.09
CA SER A 9 -11.28 11.80 5.69
C SER A 9 -10.79 12.16 7.11
N HIS A 10 -9.90 11.35 7.68
CA HIS A 10 -9.35 11.52 9.02
C HIS A 10 -7.93 10.92 9.07
N PRO A 11 -7.12 11.27 10.09
CA PRO A 11 -5.82 10.66 10.28
C PRO A 11 -5.97 9.16 10.55
N VAL A 12 -5.10 8.34 9.94
CA VAL A 12 -5.04 6.89 10.12
C VAL A 12 -3.60 6.42 10.28
N SER A 13 -3.44 5.33 11.03
CA SER A 13 -2.19 4.58 11.13
C SER A 13 -2.47 3.11 10.86
N GLY A 14 -1.50 2.44 10.23
CA GLY A 14 -1.73 1.07 9.78
C GLY A 14 -0.53 0.45 9.10
N ARG A 15 -0.80 -0.50 8.20
CA ARG A 15 0.21 -1.21 7.42
C ARG A 15 -0.23 -1.32 5.97
N ALA A 16 0.74 -1.14 5.08
CA ALA A 16 0.63 -1.48 3.68
C ALA A 16 1.50 -2.69 3.39
N ARG A 17 1.00 -3.64 2.59
CA ARG A 17 1.72 -4.82 2.15
C ARG A 17 1.69 -4.90 0.63
N LEU A 18 2.85 -4.97 0.01
CA LEU A 18 3.04 -5.15 -1.43
C LEU A 18 3.48 -6.59 -1.66
N LEU A 19 2.70 -7.35 -2.43
CA LEU A 19 2.96 -8.73 -2.78
C LEU A 19 3.14 -8.84 -4.29
N GLN A 20 4.27 -9.39 -4.74
CA GLN A 20 4.47 -9.65 -6.16
C GLN A 20 3.67 -10.89 -6.59
N LEU A 21 2.77 -10.72 -7.56
CA LEU A 21 1.95 -11.79 -8.13
C LEU A 21 2.63 -12.40 -9.37
N THR A 22 3.31 -11.59 -10.18
CA THR A 22 4.01 -12.03 -11.39
C THR A 22 5.33 -11.27 -11.57
N PRO A 23 6.46 -11.97 -11.82
CA PRO A 23 6.64 -13.42 -11.71
C PRO A 23 6.26 -13.94 -10.32
N LYS A 24 5.86 -15.21 -10.21
CA LYS A 24 5.59 -15.84 -8.90
C LYS A 24 6.90 -15.88 -8.11
N THR A 25 7.12 -14.89 -7.27
CA THR A 25 8.27 -14.77 -6.37
C THR A 25 7.75 -14.68 -4.93
N ASN A 26 8.64 -14.85 -3.96
CA ASN A 26 8.32 -14.58 -2.55
C ASN A 26 8.54 -13.10 -2.20
N ASN A 27 8.51 -12.20 -3.19
CA ASN A 27 8.75 -10.79 -2.93
C ASN A 27 7.52 -10.16 -2.26
N CYS A 28 7.71 -9.81 -1.00
CA CYS A 28 6.70 -9.20 -0.15
C CYS A 28 7.37 -8.07 0.62
N ARG A 29 6.74 -6.89 0.62
CA ARG A 29 7.22 -5.73 1.37
C ARG A 29 6.10 -5.24 2.27
N THR A 30 6.42 -4.95 3.52
CA THR A 30 5.47 -4.38 4.47
C THR A 30 5.99 -3.03 4.94
N LEU A 31 5.13 -2.03 4.91
CA LEU A 31 5.42 -0.65 5.26
C LEU A 31 4.45 -0.24 6.37
N ALA A 32 4.96 0.37 7.43
CA ALA A 32 4.12 1.08 8.37
C ALA A 32 3.64 2.37 7.70
N ILE A 33 2.35 2.65 7.80
CA ILE A 33 1.75 3.87 7.23
C ILE A 33 1.20 4.74 8.35
N ASN A 34 1.33 6.05 8.16
CA ASN A 34 0.73 7.06 9.00
C ASN A 34 0.37 8.23 8.08
N SER A 35 -0.91 8.55 8.01
CA SER A 35 -1.41 9.59 7.11
C SER A 35 -1.14 11.02 7.61
N LYS A 36 -0.45 11.18 8.74
CA LYS A 36 -0.08 12.45 9.38
C LYS A 36 -1.24 13.46 9.40
N GLU A 37 -0.92 14.75 9.36
CA GLU A 37 -1.89 15.85 9.41
C GLU A 37 -2.59 16.10 8.07
N ASP A 38 -2.05 15.60 6.95
CA ASP A 38 -2.60 15.80 5.60
C ASP A 38 -3.58 14.70 5.17
N ASN A 39 -3.91 13.78 6.08
CA ASN A 39 -4.78 12.62 5.87
C ASN A 39 -4.41 11.80 4.62
N THR A 40 -3.14 11.86 4.22
CA THR A 40 -2.68 11.32 2.95
C THR A 40 -1.61 10.28 3.20
N ILE A 41 -1.69 9.16 2.50
CA ILE A 41 -0.67 8.12 2.53
C ILE A 41 -0.14 7.92 1.13
N GLU A 42 1.18 8.01 0.99
CA GLU A 42 1.90 7.70 -0.24
C GLU A 42 2.68 6.41 -0.06
N ILE A 43 2.31 5.39 -0.82
CA ILE A 43 2.98 4.09 -0.80
C ILE A 43 3.95 4.06 -1.98
N PRO A 44 5.27 4.11 -1.74
CA PRO A 44 6.25 4.11 -2.80
C PRO A 44 6.27 2.74 -3.50
N VAL A 45 6.20 2.75 -4.83
CA VAL A 45 6.31 1.53 -5.67
C VAL A 45 7.59 1.53 -6.51
N ASN A 46 8.55 2.41 -6.22
CA ASN A 46 9.78 2.54 -7.01
C ASN A 46 10.68 1.30 -6.94
N ASP A 47 10.67 0.56 -5.83
CA ASP A 47 11.44 -0.70 -5.73
C ASP A 47 10.61 -1.94 -6.10
N CYS A 48 9.40 -1.75 -6.64
CA CYS A 48 8.66 -2.84 -7.25
C CYS A 48 9.29 -3.17 -8.61
N GLN A 49 9.70 -4.43 -8.77
CA GLN A 49 10.12 -4.95 -10.08
C GLN A 49 8.93 -5.02 -11.03
N CYS A 50 9.21 -5.08 -12.32
CA CYS A 50 8.17 -5.21 -13.33
C CYS A 50 7.30 -6.45 -13.14
N GLY A 51 6.05 -6.32 -13.55
CA GLY A 51 5.02 -7.34 -13.46
C GLY A 51 3.89 -6.96 -12.52
N LYS A 52 3.09 -7.96 -12.13
CA LYS A 52 1.84 -7.77 -11.39
C LYS A 52 2.09 -7.79 -9.89
N TRP A 53 1.44 -6.89 -9.19
CA TRP A 53 1.52 -6.71 -7.75
C TRP A 53 0.13 -6.59 -7.15
N LYS A 54 0.03 -6.98 -5.89
CA LYS A 54 -1.13 -6.74 -5.03
C LYS A 54 -0.71 -5.85 -3.89
N LEU A 55 -1.45 -4.77 -3.68
CA LEU A 55 -1.38 -3.93 -2.50
C LEU A 55 -2.50 -4.35 -1.53
N GLU A 56 -2.13 -4.59 -0.27
CA GLU A 56 -3.05 -4.80 0.84
C GLU A 56 -2.81 -3.71 1.89
N LEU A 57 -3.78 -2.81 2.05
CA LEU A 57 -3.78 -1.75 3.04
C LEU A 57 -4.66 -2.18 4.22
N SER A 58 -4.19 -1.98 5.44
CA SER A 58 -4.97 -2.26 6.65
C SER A 58 -4.70 -1.18 7.69
N TRP A 59 -5.75 -0.66 8.32
CA TRP A 59 -5.66 0.40 9.31
C TRP A 59 -6.74 0.24 10.39
N GLU A 60 -6.48 0.82 11.56
CA GLU A 60 -7.45 0.88 12.65
C GLU A 60 -7.99 2.31 12.76
N TYR A 61 -9.29 2.44 12.99
CA TYR A 61 -9.91 3.71 13.34
C TYR A 61 -11.08 3.49 14.30
N GLU A 62 -11.09 4.21 15.42
CA GLU A 62 -12.12 4.11 16.47
C GLU A 62 -12.36 2.65 16.95
N GLY A 63 -11.28 1.87 17.11
CA GLY A 63 -11.34 0.48 17.55
C GLY A 63 -11.93 -0.49 16.53
N ARG A 64 -12.02 -0.08 15.25
CA ARG A 64 -12.45 -0.93 14.14
C ARG A 64 -11.31 -1.10 13.15
N ASP A 65 -11.16 -2.34 12.68
CA ASP A 65 -10.22 -2.68 11.62
C ASP A 65 -10.84 -2.48 10.24
N PHE A 66 -10.08 -1.85 9.36
CA PHE A 66 -10.42 -1.65 7.96
C PHE A 66 -9.33 -2.22 7.07
N SER A 67 -9.72 -2.63 5.86
CA SER A 67 -8.76 -3.04 4.85
C SER A 67 -9.22 -2.65 3.45
N HIS A 68 -8.24 -2.44 2.58
CA HIS A 68 -8.42 -2.19 1.15
C HIS A 68 -7.39 -3.00 0.36
N GLN A 69 -7.79 -3.54 -0.78
CA GLN A 69 -6.91 -4.34 -1.62
C GLN A 69 -7.07 -3.94 -3.08
N GLU A 70 -5.94 -3.80 -3.78
CA GLU A 70 -5.90 -3.45 -5.20
C GLU A 70 -4.76 -4.21 -5.88
N GLU A 71 -4.97 -4.59 -7.14
CA GLU A 71 -3.92 -5.16 -7.99
C GLU A 71 -3.47 -4.12 -9.01
N PHE A 72 -2.17 -4.05 -9.26
CA PHE A 72 -1.57 -3.13 -10.22
C PHE A 72 -0.42 -3.80 -10.97
N GLU A 73 -0.03 -3.22 -12.10
CA GLU A 73 1.07 -3.71 -12.92
C GLU A 73 2.15 -2.62 -13.04
N VAL A 74 3.40 -3.01 -12.85
CA VAL A 74 4.57 -2.16 -13.06
C VAL A 74 5.17 -2.53 -14.40
N GLU A 75 5.14 -1.59 -15.33
CA GLU A 75 5.73 -1.72 -16.66
C GLU A 75 7.15 -1.13 -16.69
N ASN A 76 7.97 -1.59 -17.65
CA ASN A 76 9.33 -1.06 -17.91
C ASN A 76 9.28 0.21 -18.75
#